data_AF-A0AAW8FUL3-F1
#
_entry.id   AF-A0AAW8FUL3-F1
#
_cell.length_a   1.000
_cell.length_b   1.000
_cell.length_c   1.000
_cell.angle_alpha   90.00
_cell.angle_beta   90.00
_cell.angle_gamma   90.00
#
_symmetry.space_group_name_H-M   'P 1'
#
loop_
_entity.id
_entity.type
_entity.pdbx_description
1 polymer ?
#
loop_
_entity_poly.entity_id
_entity_poly.type
_entity_poly.pdbx_seq_one_letter_code
_entity_poly.pdbx_strand_id
1 'polypeptide(L)' 'MKRITIKDLAEMLNISTSTVSRALKDHPDISSTVKQRVKEAAETFNYVPNDFAINFRKKIF' A
#
# COMPACT_ATOMS: atom_id res chain seq x y z
N MET A 1 -14.09 5.36 12.65
CA MET A 1 -12.66 5.72 12.48
C MET A 1 -12.30 5.62 11.01
N LYS A 2 -11.80 6.70 10.41
CA LYS A 2 -11.43 6.75 8.98
C LYS A 2 -10.13 5.97 8.80
N ARG A 3 -10.18 4.85 8.08
CA ARG A 3 -8.98 4.07 7.74
C ARG A 3 -8.25 4.79 6.61
N ILE A 4 -6.95 5.02 6.77
CA ILE A 4 -6.07 5.44 5.68
C ILE A 4 -6.14 4.35 4.60
N THR A 5 -6.38 4.75 3.37
CA THR A 5 -6.41 3.87 2.21
C THR A 5 -5.15 4.03 1.36
N ILE A 6 -4.94 3.13 0.41
CA ILE A 6 -3.86 3.24 -0.58
C ILE A 6 -3.97 4.57 -1.36
N LYS A 7 -5.19 5.09 -1.57
CA LYS A 7 -5.41 6.39 -2.23
C LYS A 7 -4.86 7.55 -1.38
N ASP A 8 -5.15 7.54 -0.09
CA ASP A 8 -4.66 8.59 0.81
C ASP A 8 -3.12 8.57 0.86
N LEU A 9 -2.51 7.37 0.95
CA LEU A 9 -1.03 7.24 0.88
C LEU A 9 -0.45 7.76 -0.44
N ALA A 10 -1.16 7.54 -1.55
CA ALA A 10 -0.74 8.00 -2.87
C ALA A 10 -0.77 9.53 -2.98
N GLU A 11 -1.83 10.16 -2.48
CA GLU A 11 -1.97 11.61 -2.42
C GLU A 11 -0.91 12.26 -1.52
N MET A 12 -0.66 11.69 -0.34
CA MET A 12 0.33 12.21 0.62
C MET A 12 1.76 12.13 0.09
N LEU A 13 2.10 11.04 -0.60
CA LEU A 13 3.42 10.83 -1.20
C LEU A 13 3.56 11.44 -2.60
N ASN A 14 2.48 12.04 -3.14
CA ASN A 14 2.40 12.60 -4.48
C ASN A 14 2.83 11.60 -5.58
N ILE A 15 2.38 10.35 -5.45
CA ILE A 15 2.66 9.25 -6.38
C ILE A 15 1.36 8.57 -6.78
N SER A 16 1.39 7.79 -7.86
CA SER A 16 0.20 7.04 -8.28
C SER A 16 -0.13 5.92 -7.30
N THR A 17 -1.41 5.60 -7.16
CA THR A 17 -1.89 4.44 -6.38
C THR A 17 -1.29 3.11 -6.86
N SER A 18 -1.03 3.00 -8.17
CA SER A 18 -0.29 1.91 -8.79
C SER A 18 1.15 1.82 -8.29
N THR A 19 1.82 2.95 -8.11
CA THR A 19 3.17 3.03 -7.53
C THR A 19 3.17 2.59 -6.07
N VAL A 20 2.21 3.07 -5.26
CA VAL A 20 2.04 2.64 -3.87
C VAL A 20 1.76 1.14 -3.78
N SER A 21 0.87 0.62 -4.62
CA SER A 21 0.53 -0.82 -4.65
C SER A 21 1.74 -1.68 -5.05
N ARG A 22 2.51 -1.26 -6.05
CA ARG A 22 3.76 -1.93 -6.47
C ARG A 22 4.83 -1.84 -5.38
N ALA A 23 4.95 -0.69 -4.71
CA ALA A 23 5.90 -0.49 -3.61
C ALA A 23 5.58 -1.39 -2.41
N LEU A 24 4.30 -1.48 -2.02
CA LEU A 24 3.81 -2.37 -0.96
C LEU A 24 3.99 -3.86 -1.30
N LYS A 25 3.94 -4.22 -2.59
CA LYS A 25 4.21 -5.59 -3.10
C LYS A 25 5.70 -5.86 -3.37
N ASP A 26 6.60 -4.96 -2.99
CA ASP A 26 8.04 -5.08 -3.23
C ASP A 26 8.42 -5.29 -4.73
N HIS A 27 7.64 -4.73 -5.67
CA HIS A 27 7.86 -4.87 -7.11
C HIS A 27 9.25 -4.40 -7.55
N PRO A 28 9.94 -5.10 -8.48
CA PRO A 28 11.31 -4.75 -8.90
C PRO A 28 11.43 -3.40 -9.62
N ASP A 29 10.38 -2.95 -10.32
CA ASP A 29 10.35 -1.63 -10.98
C ASP A 29 10.41 -0.43 -10.03
N ILE A 30 10.18 -0.63 -8.73
CA ILE A 30 10.15 0.46 -7.76
C ILE A 30 11.51 0.52 -7.06
N SER A 31 12.13 1.70 -7.06
CA SER A 31 13.36 1.94 -6.31
C SER A 31 13.17 1.64 -4.81
N SER A 32 14.18 1.06 -4.18
CA SER A 32 14.21 0.79 -2.74
C SER A 32 13.89 2.03 -1.91
N THR A 33 14.33 3.21 -2.37
CA THR A 33 14.03 4.51 -1.76
C THR A 33 12.52 4.79 -1.69
N VAL A 34 11.78 4.52 -2.76
CA VAL A 34 10.33 4.72 -2.83
C VAL A 34 9.61 3.66 -2.01
N LYS A 35 10.06 2.41 -2.03
CA LYS A 35 9.52 1.34 -1.18
C LYS A 35 9.60 1.71 0.30
N GLN A 36 10.75 2.23 0.71
CA GLN A 36 10.98 2.64 2.09
C GLN A 36 10.09 3.82 2.48
N ARG A 37 10.01 4.87 1.65
CA ARG A 37 9.08 6.00 1.86
C ARG A 37 7.62 5.57 1.99
N VAL A 38 7.18 4.63 1.15
CA VAL A 38 5.82 4.09 1.21
C VAL A 38 5.59 3.28 2.49
N LYS A 39 6.56 2.47 2.91
CA LYS A 39 6.51 1.70 4.17
C LYS A 39 6.50 2.63 5.39
N GLU A 40 7.36 3.64 5.43
CA GLU A 40 7.42 4.64 6.51
C GLU A 40 6.12 5.46 6.60
N ALA A 41 5.58 5.90 5.47
CA ALA A 41 4.29 6.58 5.45
C ALA A 41 3.17 5.63 5.89
N ALA A 42 3.16 4.39 5.42
CA ALA A 42 2.18 3.40 5.86
C ALA A 42 2.22 3.19 7.38
N GLU A 43 3.40 3.07 7.99
CA GLU A 43 3.56 2.98 9.44
C GLU A 43 3.11 4.25 10.16
N THR A 44 3.56 5.42 9.70
CA THR A 44 3.23 6.73 10.30
C THR A 44 1.74 7.00 10.31
N PHE A 45 1.05 6.66 9.21
CA PHE A 45 -0.38 6.84 9.07
C PHE A 45 -1.20 5.65 9.58
N ASN A 46 -0.57 4.68 10.23
CA ASN A 46 -1.22 3.49 10.76
C ASN A 46 -2.01 2.71 9.68
N TYR A 47 -1.52 2.75 8.45
CA TYR A 47 -1.96 1.86 7.37
C TYR A 47 -1.47 0.46 7.69
N VAL A 48 -2.37 -0.34 8.24
CA VAL A 48 -2.13 -1.76 8.42
C VAL A 48 -2.47 -2.44 7.09
N PRO A 49 -1.49 -2.95 6.33
CA PRO A 49 -1.79 -3.81 5.19
C PRO A 49 -2.60 -4.98 5.74
N ASN A 50 -3.88 -5.00 5.37
CA ASN A 50 -4.78 -6.00 5.89
C ASN A 50 -4.52 -7.28 5.08
N ASP A 51 -3.58 -8.11 5.52
CA ASP A 51 -3.30 -9.43 4.93
C ASP A 51 -4.57 -10.28 4.84
N PHE A 52 -5.54 -10.04 5.74
CA PHE A 52 -6.87 -10.66 5.69
C PHE A 52 -7.72 -10.28 4.46
N ALA A 53 -7.45 -9.15 3.79
CA ALA A 53 -8.15 -8.76 2.56
C ALA A 53 -7.71 -9.60 1.34
N ILE A 54 -6.60 -10.35 1.44
CA ILE A 54 -6.13 -11.25 0.39
C ILE A 54 -6.95 -12.55 0.36
N ASN A 55 -7.56 -12.96 1.48
CA ASN A 55 -8.18 -14.29 1.57
C ASN A 55 -9.70 -14.35 1.31
N PHE A 56 -10.37 -13.23 0.98
CA PHE A 56 -11.82 -13.24 0.68
C PHE A 56 -12.16 -13.04 -0.81
N ARG A 57 -11.36 -13.64 -1.70
CA ARG A 57 -11.75 -13.85 -3.12
C ARG A 57 -11.48 -15.28 -3.62
N LYS A 58 -11.35 -16.24 -2.72
CA LYS A 58 -11.43 -17.68 -3.04
C LYS A 58 -12.67 -18.28 -2.38
N LYS A 59 -13.85 -17.88 -2.86
CA LYS A 59 -15.07 -18.61 -2.59
C LYS A 59 -15.83 -18.84 -3.90
N ILE A 60 -15.61 -20.05 -4.43
CA ILE A 60 -16.60 -20.94 -5.06
C ILE A 60 -17.24 -20.45 -6.35
N PHE A 61 -16.80 -21.04 -7.47
CA PHE A 61 -17.68 -21.79 -8.38
C PHE A 61 -16.98 -23.08 -8.76
#